data_AF-A0A660P0M8-F1
#
_entry.id   AF-A0A660P0M8-F1
#
_cell.length_a   1.000
_cell.length_b   1.000
_cell.length_c   1.000
_cell.angle_alpha   90.00
_cell.angle_beta   90.00
_cell.angle_gamma   90.00
#
_symmetry.space_group_name_H-M   'P 1'
#
loop_
_entity.id
_entity.type
_entity.pdbx_description
1 polymer ?
#
loop_
_entity_poly.entity_id
_entity_poly.type
_entity_poly.pdbx_seq_one_letter_code
_entity_poly.pdbx_strand_id
1 'polypeptide(L)' 'WPDDIETLEELKQRATHFLEWVKYKYPNKTVLAVGHGIINKAIQSVFYNKPMNEIAVMKNADVRILQIK' A
#
# COMPACT_ATOMS: atom_id res chain seq x y z
N TRP A 1 7.51 11.05 -16.09
CA TRP A 1 8.15 9.98 -15.30
C TRP A 1 9.49 9.70 -15.98
N PRO A 2 10.63 9.87 -15.30
CA PRO A 2 11.94 9.47 -15.85
C PRO A 2 11.97 7.97 -16.17
N ASP A 3 12.90 7.51 -16.99
CA ASP A 3 12.98 6.08 -17.34
C ASP A 3 13.51 5.20 -16.18
N ASP A 4 14.18 5.80 -15.19
CA ASP A 4 14.80 5.12 -14.04
C ASP A 4 13.89 5.01 -12.80
N ILE A 5 12.59 4.92 -13.00
CA ILE A 5 11.64 4.79 -11.88
C ILE A 5 10.62 3.70 -12.13
N GLU A 6 10.09 3.17 -11.03
CA GLU A 6 9.02 2.19 -11.07
C GLU A 6 7.82 2.70 -11.87
N THR A 7 7.35 1.86 -12.78
CA THR A 7 6.04 2.00 -13.40
C THR A 7 4.93 1.86 -12.36
N LEU A 8 3.73 2.31 -12.71
CA LEU A 8 2.55 2.14 -11.86
C LEU A 8 2.24 0.67 -11.57
N GLU A 9 2.52 -0.21 -12.54
CA GLU A 9 2.29 -1.65 -12.41
C GLU A 9 3.27 -2.27 -11.40
N GLU A 10 4.57 -1.97 -11.53
CA GLU A 10 5.59 -2.44 -10.58
C GLU A 10 5.31 -1.94 -9.15
N LEU A 11 4.88 -0.68 -9.01
CA LEU A 11 4.48 -0.12 -7.72
C LEU A 11 3.31 -0.90 -7.10
N LYS A 12 2.29 -1.24 -7.89
CA LYS A 12 1.15 -2.03 -7.43
C LYS A 12 1.56 -3.46 -7.10
N GLN A 13 2.41 -4.08 -7.91
CA GLN A 13 2.92 -5.43 -7.65
C GLN A 13 3.70 -5.49 -6.32
N ARG A 14 4.55 -4.49 -6.06
CA ARG A 14 5.25 -4.36 -4.78
C ARG A 14 4.29 -4.15 -3.61
N ALA A 15 3.21 -3.39 -3.80
CA ALA A 15 2.16 -3.22 -2.79
C ALA A 15 1.40 -4.53 -2.51
N THR A 16 1.12 -5.34 -3.53
CA THR A 16 0.54 -6.69 -3.39
C THR A 16 1.46 -7.59 -2.57
N HIS A 17 2.73 -7.70 -2.97
CA HIS A 17 3.71 -8.53 -2.26
C HIS A 17 3.88 -8.10 -0.79
N PHE A 18 3.80 -6.79 -0.51
CA PHE A 18 3.84 -6.30 0.87
C PHE A 18 2.65 -6.81 1.69
N LEU A 19 1.42 -6.73 1.17
CA LEU A 19 0.22 -7.23 1.87
C LEU A 19 0.28 -8.74 2.12
N GLU A 20 0.72 -9.50 1.11
CA GLU A 20 0.92 -10.96 1.22
C GLU A 20 1.96 -11.31 2.26
N TRP A 21 3.10 -10.61 2.25
CA TRP A 21 4.18 -10.79 3.22
C TRP A 21 3.72 -10.48 4.65
N VAL A 22 2.98 -9.39 4.86
CA VAL A 22 2.42 -9.05 6.19
C VAL A 22 1.49 -10.15 6.69
N LYS A 23 0.56 -10.62 5.83
CA LYS A 23 -0.38 -11.69 6.17
C LYS A 23 0.33 -12.99 6.54
N TYR A 24 1.34 -13.37 5.77
CA TYR A 24 2.12 -14.59 6.01
C TYR A 24 3.01 -14.49 7.25
N LYS A 25 3.72 -13.37 7.44
CA LYS A 25 4.74 -13.21 8.48
C LYS A 25 4.15 -12.90 9.86
N TYR A 26 3.02 -12.21 9.91
CA TYR A 26 2.40 -11.74 11.16
C TYR A 26 0.93 -12.16 11.29
N PRO A 27 0.63 -13.48 11.27
CA PRO A 27 -0.74 -13.96 11.41
C PRO A 27 -1.32 -13.55 12.77
N ASN A 28 -2.54 -13.05 12.78
CA ASN A 28 -3.28 -12.64 13.98
C ASN A 28 -2.59 -11.55 14.83
N LYS A 29 -1.76 -10.70 14.21
CA LYS A 29 -1.11 -9.56 14.86
C LYS A 29 -1.61 -8.24 14.29
N THR A 30 -1.52 -7.19 15.09
CA THR A 30 -1.63 -5.81 14.62
C THR A 30 -0.24 -5.32 14.22
N VAL A 31 -0.09 -4.88 12.98
CA VAL A 31 1.17 -4.37 12.43
C VAL A 31 1.02 -2.88 12.13
N LEU A 32 1.96 -2.06 12.62
CA LEU A 32 2.10 -0.66 12.20
C LEU A 32 3.17 -0.57 11.11
N ALA A 33 2.76 -0.13 9.91
CA ALA A 33 3.66 0.11 8.79
C ALA A 33 3.75 1.62 8.54
N VAL A 34 4.97 2.16 8.51
CA VAL A 34 5.25 3.57 8.22
C VAL A 34 5.94 3.65 6.86
N GLY A 35 5.41 4.50 5.98
CA GLY A 35 5.90 4.69 4.62
C GLY A 35 5.49 6.04 4.05
N HIS A 36 5.81 6.28 2.77
CA HIS A 36 5.50 7.54 2.09
C HIS A 36 4.18 7.49 1.31
N GLY A 37 3.66 8.67 0.96
CA GLY A 37 2.31 8.83 0.40
C GLY A 37 2.03 7.92 -0.80
N ILE A 38 2.92 7.87 -1.79
CA ILE A 38 2.66 7.13 -3.04
C ILE A 38 2.52 5.61 -2.81
N ILE A 39 3.38 5.00 -2.00
CA ILE A 39 3.32 3.57 -1.69
C ILE A 39 2.15 3.25 -0.75
N ASN A 40 1.89 4.10 0.25
CA ASN A 40 0.73 3.91 1.13
C ASN A 40 -0.59 4.02 0.35
N LYS A 41 -0.62 4.85 -0.70
CA LYS A 41 -1.74 4.97 -1.64
C LYS A 41 -1.87 3.72 -2.51
N ALA A 42 -0.77 3.17 -3.01
CA ALA A 42 -0.76 1.94 -3.79
C ALA A 42 -1.22 0.72 -2.97
N ILE A 43 -0.78 0.60 -1.71
CA ILE A 43 -1.24 -0.46 -0.78
C ILE A 43 -2.76 -0.41 -0.61
N GLN A 44 -3.34 0.77 -0.38
CA GLN A 44 -4.79 0.93 -0.29
C GLN A 44 -5.50 0.65 -1.62
N SER A 45 -4.91 1.07 -2.75
CA SER A 45 -5.43 0.80 -4.10
C SER A 45 -5.56 -0.70 -4.36
N VAL A 46 -4.51 -1.48 -4.05
CA VAL A 46 -4.52 -2.94 -4.16
C VAL A 46 -5.51 -3.55 -3.17
N PHE A 47 -5.45 -3.15 -1.89
CA PHE A 47 -6.29 -3.72 -0.84
C PHE A 47 -7.79 -3.54 -1.11
N TYR A 48 -8.22 -2.34 -1.54
CA TYR A 48 -9.62 -2.05 -1.84
C TYR A 48 -10.03 -2.40 -3.27
N ASN A 49 -9.09 -2.87 -4.11
CA ASN A 49 -9.27 -3.04 -5.55
C ASN A 49 -9.84 -1.78 -6.23
N LYS A 50 -9.23 -0.63 -5.95
CA LYS A 50 -9.63 0.68 -6.50
C LYS A 50 -8.48 1.35 -7.24
N PRO A 51 -8.76 2.14 -8.29
CA PRO A 51 -7.76 3.00 -8.92
C PRO A 51 -7.04 3.92 -7.92
N MET A 52 -5.74 4.18 -8.13
CA MET A 52 -4.95 5.01 -7.20
C MET A 52 -5.45 6.46 -7.10
N ASN A 53 -6.09 7.00 -8.14
CA ASN A 53 -6.69 8.34 -8.11
C ASN A 53 -7.95 8.41 -7.23
N GLU A 54 -8.62 7.29 -6.96
CA GLU A 54 -9.78 7.22 -6.06
C GLU A 54 -9.40 7.07 -4.58
N ILE A 55 -8.14 6.77 -4.28
CA ILE A 55 -7.66 6.75 -2.91
C ILE A 55 -7.46 8.19 -2.42
N ALA A 56 -8.06 8.52 -1.28
CA ALA A 56 -7.94 9.84 -0.68
C ALA A 56 -6.47 10.22 -0.41
N VAL A 57 -6.13 11.48 -0.63
CA VAL A 57 -4.79 12.00 -0.32
C VAL A 57 -4.51 11.85 1.17
N MET A 58 -3.32 11.34 1.50
CA MET A 58 -2.85 11.21 2.88
C MET A 58 -1.99 12.42 3.24
N LYS A 59 -2.30 13.06 4.37
CA LYS A 59 -1.46 14.12 4.95
C LYS A 59 -0.32 13.52 5.78
N ASN A 60 0.62 14.37 6.20
CA ASN A 60 1.69 13.95 7.10
C ASN A 60 1.11 13.38 8.40
N ALA A 61 1.64 12.23 8.81
CA ALA A 61 1.19 11.47 9.99
C ALA A 61 -0.28 10.99 9.94
N ASP A 62 -0.92 10.97 8.76
CA ASP A 62 -2.23 10.34 8.61
C ASP A 62 -2.16 8.83 8.87
N VAL A 63 -3.08 8.34 9.68
CA VAL A 63 -3.25 6.91 9.96
C VAL A 63 -4.40 6.34 9.12
N ARG A 64 -4.22 5.12 8.62
CA ARG A 64 -5.25 4.31 7.95
C ARG A 64 -5.22 2.91 8.52
N ILE A 65 -6.38 2.34 8.79
CA ILE A 65 -6.52 1.00 9.35
C ILE A 65 -7.07 0.09 8.25
N LEU A 66 -6.37 -1.00 7.96
CA LEU A 66 -6.77 -2.02 7.00
C LEU A 66 -6.94 -3.35 7.74
N GLN A 67 -8.08 -4.01 7.52
CA GLN A 67 -8.36 -5.31 8.11
C GLN A 67 -8.10 -6.42 7.09
N ILE A 68 -6.87 -6.93 7.10
CA ILE A 68 -6.44 -8.01 6.21
C ILE A 68 -7.05 -9.32 6.72
N LYS A 69 -7.82 -9.98 5.85
CA LYS A 69 -8.40 -11.32 6.10
C LYS A 69 -7.40 -12.39 5.68
#